data_AF-A0A957ET83-F1
#
_entry.id   AF-A0A957ET83-F1
#
_cell.length_a   1.000
_cell.length_b   1.000
_cell.length_c   1.000
_cell.angle_alpha   90.00
_cell.angle_beta   90.00
_cell.angle_gamma   90.00
#
_symmetry.space_group_name_H-M   'P 1'
#
loop_
_entity.id
_entity.type
_entity.pdbx_description
1 polymer ?
#
loop_
_entity_poly.entity_id
_entity_poly.type
_entity_poly.pdbx_seq_one_letter_code
_entity_poly.pdbx_strand_id
1 'polypeptide(L)' 'MRLIYTLFGTGGHPLIGRLPGRPGEEPTQVADVAQTAALIGWKTAVSLPDGLRRIVTGHQ' A
#
# COMPACT_ATOMS: atom_id res chain seq x y z
N MET A 1 5.43 -4.09 -3.16
CA MET A 1 6.34 -3.75 -2.03
C MET A 1 7.62 -2.97 -2.38
N ARG A 2 7.96 -2.67 -3.66
CA ARG A 2 9.19 -1.88 -3.96
C ARG A 2 9.00 -0.36 -4.00
N LEU A 3 7.78 0.09 -4.31
CA LEU A 3 7.48 1.51 -4.61
C LEU A 3 7.80 2.47 -3.46
N ILE A 4 7.50 2.08 -2.22
CA ILE A 4 7.75 2.92 -1.04
C ILE A 4 9.25 3.14 -0.82
N TYR A 5 10.08 2.09 -0.94
CA TYR A 5 11.54 2.21 -0.79
C TYR A 5 12.17 3.05 -1.89
N THR A 6 11.63 2.98 -3.12
CA THR A 6 12.07 3.86 -4.21
C THR A 6 11.74 5.33 -3.95
N LEU A 7 10.60 5.63 -3.31
CA LEU A 7 10.20 7.00 -3.01
C LEU A 7 11.03 7.68 -1.91
N PHE A 8 11.56 6.92 -0.94
CA PHE A 8 12.32 7.47 0.18
C PHE A 8 13.82 7.69 -0.11
N GLY A 9 14.36 7.18 -1.23
CA GLY A 9 15.71 7.48 -1.74
C GLY A 9 16.90 7.00 -0.88
N THR A 10 16.72 6.78 0.42
CA THR A 10 17.77 6.41 1.36
C THR A 10 17.19 5.62 2.54
N GLY A 11 17.75 4.42 2.79
CA GLY A 11 17.65 3.72 4.07
C GLY A 11 16.58 2.64 4.17
N GLY A 12 16.99 1.38 4.01
CA GLY A 12 16.22 0.20 4.41
C GLY A 12 16.00 -0.80 3.28
N HIS A 13 16.79 -1.88 3.26
CA HIS A 13 16.49 -3.06 2.47
C HIS A 13 15.71 -4.04 3.36
N PRO A 14 14.40 -4.28 3.11
CA PRO A 14 13.64 -5.19 3.94
C PRO A 14 14.24 -6.60 3.85
N LEU A 15 14.59 -7.16 5.00
CA LEU A 15 14.98 -8.56 5.12
C LEU A 15 13.71 -9.40 5.21
N ILE A 16 13.18 -9.77 4.05
CA ILE A 16 11.96 -10.58 3.93
C ILE A 16 12.16 -11.91 4.65
N GLY A 17 11.18 -12.30 5.48
CA GLY A 17 11.22 -13.55 6.25
C GLY A 17 12.05 -13.50 7.53
N ARG A 18 12.62 -12.34 7.92
CA ARG A 18 13.38 -12.21 9.17
C ARG A 18 12.51 -12.20 10.42
N LEU A 19 11.26 -11.77 10.28
CA LEU A 19 10.27 -11.79 11.36
C LEU A 19 9.28 -12.94 11.13
N PRO A 20 8.81 -13.61 12.20
CA PRO A 20 7.76 -14.59 12.08
C PRO A 20 6.48 -13.91 11.57
N GLY A 21 5.69 -14.63 10.77
CA GLY A 21 4.37 -14.17 10.35
C GLY A 21 3.48 -13.92 11.57
N ARG A 22 2.58 -12.94 11.48
CA ARG A 22 1.65 -12.66 12.57
C ARG A 22 0.52 -13.68 12.55
N PRO A 23 0.11 -14.25 13.69
CA PRO A 23 -1.05 -15.16 13.72
C PRO A 23 -2.29 -14.48 13.12
N GLY A 24 -2.92 -15.13 12.14
CA GLY A 24 -4.09 -14.61 11.42
C GLY A 24 -3.80 -13.62 10.31
N GLU A 25 -2.53 -13.36 9.97
CA GLU A 25 -2.16 -12.53 8.83
C GLU A 25 -2.22 -13.33 7.53
N GLU A 26 -2.88 -12.76 6.53
CA GLU A 26 -2.92 -13.30 5.18
C GLU A 26 -1.88 -12.61 4.29
N PRO A 27 -1.07 -13.35 3.51
CA PRO A 27 -0.04 -12.77 2.64
C PRO A 27 -0.59 -11.87 1.53
N THR A 28 -1.87 -11.99 1.20
CA THR A 28 -2.53 -11.18 0.18
C THR A 28 -3.97 -10.92 0.58
N GLN A 29 -4.31 -9.64 0.67
CA GLN A 29 -5.66 -9.20 0.96
C GLN A 29 -6.00 -8.05 0.01
N VAL A 30 -6.88 -8.32 -0.95
CA VAL A 30 -7.34 -7.33 -1.94
C VAL A 30 -8.85 -7.25 -1.84
N ALA A 31 -9.38 -6.05 -1.67
CA ALA A 31 -10.81 -5.82 -1.66
C ALA A 31 -11.39 -5.91 -3.08
N ASP A 32 -12.51 -6.61 -3.25
CA ASP A 32 -13.32 -6.49 -4.46
C ASP A 32 -14.08 -5.17 -4.42
N VAL A 33 -13.62 -4.22 -5.23
CA VAL A 33 -14.21 -2.88 -5.34
C VAL A 33 -15.28 -2.80 -6.44
N ALA A 34 -15.43 -3.84 -7.27
CA ALA A 34 -16.38 -3.83 -8.37
C ALA A 34 -17.82 -3.76 -7.85
N GLN A 35 -18.12 -4.50 -6.78
CA GLN A 35 -19.42 -4.47 -6.14
C GLN A 35 -19.78 -3.07 -5.60
N THR A 36 -18.85 -2.41 -4.90
CA THR A 36 -19.07 -1.06 -4.38
C THR A 36 -19.28 -0.04 -5.50
N ALA A 37 -18.48 -0.15 -6.57
CA ALA A 37 -18.65 0.71 -7.75
C ALA A 37 -20.01 0.50 -8.42
N ALA A 38 -20.51 -0.73 -8.49
CA ALA A 38 -21.82 -1.04 -9.07
C ALA A 38 -22.98 -0.51 -8.19
N LEU A 39 -22.87 -0.61 -6.87
CA LEU A 39 -23.95 -0.24 -5.95
C LEU A 39 -24.09 1.27 -5.77
N ILE A 40 -22.97 1.99 -5.65
CA ILE A 40 -22.98 3.42 -5.26
C ILE A 40 -22.13 4.31 -6.16
N GLY A 41 -21.60 3.77 -7.26
CA GLY A 41 -20.75 4.54 -8.18
C GLY A 41 -19.40 4.94 -7.61
N TRP A 42 -19.03 4.44 -6.43
CA TRP A 42 -17.78 4.83 -5.77
C TRP A 42 -16.56 4.26 -6.48
N LYS A 43 -15.51 5.07 -6.62
CA LYS A 43 -14.21 4.71 -7.19
C LYS A 43 -13.09 5.42 -6.45
N THR A 44 -11.89 4.83 -6.47
CA THR A 44 -10.70 5.46 -5.87
C THR A 44 -10.33 6.72 -6.66
N ALA A 45 -10.18 7.86 -5.98
CA ALA A 45 -9.76 9.11 -6.62
C ALA A 45 -8.23 9.26 -6.78
N VAL A 46 -7.45 8.43 -6.08
CA VAL A 46 -5.99 8.58 -5.99
C VAL A 46 -5.32 7.24 -6.25
N SER A 47 -4.30 7.25 -7.12
CA SER A 47 -3.48 6.06 -7.40
C SER A 47 -2.55 5.74 -6.23
N LEU A 48 -2.10 4.50 -6.10
CA LEU A 48 -1.13 4.13 -5.05
C LEU A 48 0.17 4.97 -5.12
N PRO A 49 0.82 5.17 -6.29
CA PRO A 49 2.01 6.03 -6.36
C PRO A 49 1.75 7.47 -5.92
N ASP A 50 0.63 8.07 -6.31
CA ASP A 50 0.32 9.46 -5.95
C ASP A 50 -0.04 9.60 -4.47
N GLY A 51 -0.78 8.64 -3.93
CA GLY A 51 -1.08 8.56 -2.51
C GLY A 51 0.19 8.43 -1.67
N LEU A 52 1.10 7.53 -2.06
CA LEU A 52 2.39 7.36 -1.37
C LEU A 52 3.23 8.64 -1.41
N ARG A 53 3.31 9.32 -2.57
CA ARG A 53 4.03 10.61 -2.66
C ARG A 53 3.48 11.64 -1.69
N ARG A 54 2.16 11.81 -1.61
CA ARG A 54 1.51 12.77 -0.69
C ARG A 54 1.85 12.49 0.78
N ILE A 55 1.87 11.22 1.17
CA ILE A 55 2.23 10.82 2.54
C ILE A 55 3.68 11.21 2.85
N VAL A 56 4.62 10.90 1.94
CA VAL A 56 6.04 11.23 2.12
C VAL A 56 6.26 12.74 2.20
N THR A 57 5.64 13.52 1.31
CA THR A 57 5.82 14.98 1.26
C THR A 57 5.10 15.70 2.40
N GLY A 58 4.01 15.15 2.93
CA GLY A 58 3.24 15.74 4.03
C GLY A 58 3.81 15.47 5.42
N HIS A 59 4.96 14.78 5.53
CA HIS A 59 5.69 14.51 6.77
C HIS A 59 6.94 15.39 6.94
N GLN A 60 7.02 16.52 6.23
CA GLN A 60 8.06 17.55 6.39
C GLN A 60 7.56 18.77 7.16
#